data_AF-A0AAU9PI91-F1
#
_entry.id   AF-A0AAU9PI91-F1
#
_cell.length_a   1.000
_cell.length_b   1.000
_cell.length_c   1.000
_cell.angle_alpha   90.00
_cell.angle_beta   90.00
_cell.angle_gamma   90.00
#
_symmetry.space_group_name_H-M   'P 1'
#
loop_
_entity.id
_entity.type
_entity.pdbx_description
1 polymer ?
#
loop_
_entity_poly.entity_id
_entity_poly.type
_entity_poly.pdbx_seq_one_letter_code
_entity_poly.pdbx_strand_id
1 'polypeptide(L)'
;MIDTEFVEVLAFRQSHMSFFSKSDLMFVCMLKPISFEIEKQDSEIEAAKWMPVEEYANQPFVKKRKSFEYIAKICIERKDNKYVGFTALSTAKATSATSSYLYSHHHEE
;
A
#
# COMPACT_ATOMS: atom_id res chain seq x y z
N MET A 1 -7.83 -15.96 -4.71
CA MET A 1 -7.31 -14.67 -4.19
C MET A 1 -6.53 -14.91 -2.89
N ILE A 2 -5.78 -13.91 -2.40
CA ILE A 2 -5.17 -13.96 -1.06
C ILE A 2 -6.03 -13.12 -0.11
N ASP A 3 -6.38 -13.69 1.04
CA ASP A 3 -7.06 -12.95 2.10
C ASP A 3 -6.03 -12.12 2.87
N THR A 4 -6.33 -10.84 3.10
CA THR A 4 -5.41 -9.92 3.76
C THR A 4 -6.13 -8.96 4.69
N GLU A 5 -5.46 -8.56 5.77
CA GLU A 5 -5.87 -7.45 6.63
C GLU A 5 -5.08 -6.18 6.30
N PHE A 6 -5.76 -5.04 6.30
CA PHE A 6 -5.11 -3.74 6.20
C PHE A 6 -4.31 -3.44 7.47
N VAL A 7 -3.07 -2.98 7.31
CA VAL A 7 -2.20 -2.58 8.44
C VAL A 7 -2.08 -1.06 8.50
N GLU A 8 -1.55 -0.45 7.44
CA GLU A 8 -1.28 0.99 7.40
C GLU A 8 -1.06 1.49 5.97
N VAL A 9 -1.22 2.81 5.77
CA VAL A 9 -0.78 3.50 4.55
C VAL A 9 0.69 3.87 4.74
N LEU A 10 1.57 3.36 3.87
CA LEU A 10 3.00 3.65 3.90
C LEU A 10 3.33 4.98 3.22
N ALA A 11 2.65 5.27 2.10
CA ALA A 11 2.84 6.49 1.35
C ALA A 11 1.62 6.80 0.49
N PHE A 12 1.48 8.04 0.08
CA PHE A 12 0.60 8.41 -1.02
C PHE A 12 1.38 9.29 -2.00
N ARG A 13 1.04 9.19 -3.29
CA ARG A 13 1.58 10.07 -4.32
C ARG A 13 0.45 10.66 -5.14
N GLN A 14 0.67 11.88 -5.62
CA GLN A 14 -0.13 12.46 -6.68
C GLN A 14 0.65 12.49 -7.99
N SER A 15 -0.05 12.36 -9.10
CA SER A 15 0.49 12.58 -10.45
C SER A 15 -0.51 13.34 -11.29
N HIS A 16 -0.09 14.46 -11.88
CA HIS A 16 -0.93 15.22 -12.80
C HIS A 16 -0.86 14.65 -14.22
N MET A 17 -1.86 14.98 -15.03
CA MET A 17 -1.94 14.60 -16.44
C MET A 17 -1.80 13.09 -16.65
N SER A 18 -2.47 12.32 -15.80
CA SER A 18 -2.64 10.87 -15.96
C SER A 18 -3.73 10.59 -17.02
N PHE A 19 -4.45 9.47 -16.89
CA PHE A 19 -5.58 9.17 -17.78
C PHE A 19 -6.59 10.33 -17.85
N PHE A 20 -7.06 10.61 -19.07
CA PHE A 20 -8.04 11.66 -19.36
C PHE A 20 -7.64 13.07 -18.86
N SER A 21 -6.33 13.35 -18.79
CA SER A 21 -5.78 14.63 -18.34
C SER A 21 -6.18 15.00 -16.90
N LYS A 22 -6.45 13.99 -16.06
CA LYS A 22 -6.80 14.17 -14.65
C LYS A 22 -5.62 13.89 -13.74
N SER A 23 -5.73 14.37 -12.50
CA SER A 23 -4.81 14.01 -11.42
C SER A 23 -5.15 12.63 -10.89
N ASP A 24 -4.12 11.83 -10.60
CA ASP A 24 -4.22 10.54 -9.94
C ASP A 24 -3.71 10.65 -8.50
N LEU A 25 -4.36 9.93 -7.58
CA LEU A 25 -3.91 9.70 -6.21
C LEU A 25 -3.70 8.20 -6.02
N MET A 26 -2.47 7.81 -5.69
CA MET A 26 -2.11 6.41 -5.45
C MET A 26 -1.62 6.26 -4.01
N PHE A 27 -2.27 5.36 -3.27
CA PHE A 27 -1.90 4.96 -1.92
C PHE A 27 -1.12 3.65 -1.96
N VAL A 28 0.01 3.61 -1.25
CA VAL A 28 0.79 2.38 -1.01
C VAL A 28 0.42 1.90 0.38
N CYS A 29 -0.21 0.74 0.47
CA CYS A 29 -0.67 0.16 1.72
C CYS A 29 0.14 -1.08 2.08
N MET A 30 0.45 -1.23 3.37
CA MET A 30 0.94 -2.50 3.91
C MET A 30 -0.27 -3.36 4.28
N LEU A 31 -0.24 -4.61 3.81
CA LEU A 31 -1.25 -5.61 4.10
C LEU A 31 -0.59 -6.79 4.81
N LYS A 32 -1.33 -7.43 5.71
CA LYS A 32 -0.91 -8.67 6.38
C LYS A 32 -1.67 -9.84 5.74
N PRO A 33 -0.99 -10.81 5.12
CA PRO A 33 -1.67 -11.98 4.57
C PRO A 33 -2.25 -12.85 5.70
N ILE A 34 -3.50 -13.28 5.51
CA ILE A 34 -4.19 -14.29 6.32
C ILE A 34 -4.03 -15.67 5.68
N SER A 35 -4.06 -15.72 4.35
CA SER A 35 -3.77 -16.92 3.55
C SER A 35 -2.53 -16.73 2.68
N PHE A 36 -1.95 -17.84 2.21
CA PHE A 36 -0.69 -17.84 1.43
C PHE A 36 -0.81 -18.54 0.08
N GLU A 37 -1.88 -19.30 -0.14
CA GLU A 37 -2.13 -20.00 -1.39
C GLU A 37 -2.65 -19.02 -2.44
N ILE A 38 -1.90 -18.85 -3.53
CA ILE A 38 -2.23 -17.88 -4.57
C ILE A 38 -3.24 -18.51 -5.53
N GLU A 39 -4.50 -18.12 -5.40
CA GLU A 39 -5.48 -18.34 -6.46
C GLU A 39 -5.56 -17.08 -7.33
N LYS A 40 -5.08 -17.19 -8.58
CA LYS A 40 -5.00 -16.13 -9.58
C LYS A 40 -6.39 -15.81 -10.15
N GLN A 41 -6.67 -14.53 -10.38
CA GLN A 41 -7.86 -14.14 -11.13
C GLN A 41 -7.56 -14.09 -12.64
N ASP A 42 -7.94 -15.15 -13.35
CA ASP A 42 -7.61 -15.34 -14.78
C ASP A 42 -8.21 -14.30 -15.73
N SER A 43 -9.28 -13.60 -15.31
CA SER A 43 -9.91 -12.55 -16.11
C SER A 43 -9.10 -11.25 -16.18
N GLU A 44 -8.17 -11.01 -15.23
CA GLU A 44 -7.49 -9.71 -15.09
C GLU A 44 -5.96 -9.80 -15.16
N ILE A 45 -5.35 -10.83 -14.56
CA ILE A 45 -3.89 -10.89 -14.41
C ILE A 45 -3.28 -12.15 -15.04
N GLU A 46 -2.11 -11.98 -15.66
CA GLU A 46 -1.39 -13.06 -16.33
C GLU A 46 -0.75 -14.05 -15.35
N ALA A 47 -0.08 -13.54 -14.30
CA ALA A 47 0.63 -14.35 -13.31
C ALA A 47 0.71 -13.67 -11.94
N ALA A 48 0.84 -14.47 -10.88
CA ALA A 48 1.10 -14.01 -9.51
C ALA A 48 2.04 -15.00 -8.80
N LYS A 49 3.00 -14.47 -8.03
CA LYS A 49 3.92 -15.25 -7.19
C LYS A 49 4.36 -14.43 -5.99
N TRP A 50 4.75 -15.12 -4.91
CA TRP A 50 5.53 -14.49 -3.85
C TRP A 50 6.93 -14.13 -4.38
N MET A 51 7.42 -12.94 -4.03
CA MET A 51 8.71 -12.42 -4.46
C MET A 51 9.41 -11.73 -3.29
N PRO A 52 10.72 -11.97 -3.07
CA PRO A 52 11.49 -11.18 -2.12
C PRO A 52 11.43 -9.68 -2.47
N VAL A 53 11.21 -8.82 -1.48
CA VAL A 53 11.07 -7.37 -1.74
C VAL A 53 12.35 -6.77 -2.32
N GLU A 54 13.52 -7.34 -2.00
CA GLU A 54 14.80 -6.97 -2.57
C GLU A 54 14.89 -7.31 -4.06
N GLU A 55 14.33 -8.46 -4.48
CA GLU A 55 14.24 -8.83 -5.90
C GLU A 55 13.36 -7.81 -6.64
N TYR A 56 12.19 -7.47 -6.08
CA TYR A 56 11.31 -6.42 -6.60
C TYR A 56 12.02 -5.06 -6.72
N ALA A 57 12.68 -4.60 -5.66
CA ALA A 57 13.37 -3.32 -5.62
C ALA A 57 14.54 -3.25 -6.62
N ASN A 58 15.11 -4.40 -6.96
CA ASN A 58 16.22 -4.49 -7.91
C ASN A 58 15.79 -4.50 -9.38
N GLN A 59 14.49 -4.61 -9.68
CA GLN A 59 14.01 -4.63 -11.06
C GLN A 59 14.38 -3.33 -11.81
N PRO A 60 14.81 -3.41 -13.09
CA PRO A 60 15.18 -2.22 -13.86
C PRO A 60 14.06 -1.18 -13.98
N PHE A 61 12.80 -1.62 -14.03
CA PHE A 61 11.64 -0.72 -14.08
C PHE A 61 11.56 0.20 -12.85
N VAL A 62 11.76 -0.40 -11.66
CA VAL A 62 11.69 0.27 -10.35
C VAL A 62 12.86 1.24 -10.21
N LYS A 63 14.09 0.78 -10.46
CA LYS A 63 15.31 1.62 -10.35
C LYS A 63 15.35 2.81 -11.30
N LYS A 64 14.76 2.68 -12.50
CA LYS A 64 14.75 3.78 -13.48
C LYS A 64 13.80 4.93 -13.11
N ARG A 65 12.87 4.72 -12.16
CA ARG A 65 11.82 5.69 -11.82
C ARG A 65 11.91 6.07 -10.35
N LYS A 66 12.34 7.30 -10.07
CA LYS A 66 12.56 7.79 -8.70
C LYS A 66 11.37 7.55 -7.77
N SER A 67 10.13 7.78 -8.23
CA SER A 67 8.93 7.55 -7.40
C SER A 67 8.81 6.09 -6.95
N PHE A 68 9.01 5.13 -7.87
CA PHE A 68 8.97 3.71 -7.55
C PHE A 68 10.19 3.26 -6.74
N GLU A 69 11.36 3.84 -7.00
CA GLU A 69 12.57 3.61 -6.21
C GLU A 69 12.38 4.02 -4.75
N TYR A 70 11.81 5.20 -4.48
CA TYR A 70 11.50 5.63 -3.11
C TYR A 70 10.44 4.74 -2.45
N ILE A 71 9.39 4.35 -3.17
CA ILE A 71 8.38 3.41 -2.65
C ILE A 71 9.03 2.08 -2.26
N ALA A 72 9.92 1.54 -3.09
CA ALA A 72 10.61 0.30 -2.79
C ALA A 72 11.51 0.42 -1.55
N LYS A 73 12.21 1.56 -1.37
CA LYS A 73 12.99 1.84 -0.15
C LYS A 73 12.11 1.88 1.10
N ILE A 74 10.97 2.55 1.04
CA ILE A 74 9.99 2.59 2.15
C ILE A 74 9.52 1.18 2.50
N CYS A 75 9.17 0.34 1.50
CA CYS A 75 8.76 -1.04 1.75
C CYS A 75 9.87 -1.87 2.43
N ILE A 76 11.13 -1.69 2.05
CA ILE A 76 12.29 -2.37 2.67
C ILE A 76 12.50 -1.89 4.11
N GLU A 77 12.50 -0.58 4.34
CA GLU A 77 12.63 -0.01 5.70
C GLU A 77 11.49 -0.46 6.60
N ARG A 78 10.26 -0.55 6.06
CA ARG A 78 9.11 -1.07 6.78
C ARG A 78 9.25 -2.54 7.13
N LYS A 79 9.76 -3.37 6.21
CA LYS A 79 10.04 -4.80 6.47
C LYS A 79 11.01 -4.96 7.65
N ASP A 80 11.99 -4.07 7.75
CA ASP A 80 12.95 -4.02 8.86
C ASP A 80 12.41 -3.32 10.13
N ASN A 81 11.12 -2.96 10.17
CA ASN A 81 10.48 -2.17 11.24
C ASN A 81 11.15 -0.81 11.52
N LYS A 82 11.82 -0.23 10.52
CA LYS A 82 12.49 1.09 10.59
C LYS A 82 11.61 2.22 10.07
N TYR A 83 10.47 1.89 9.47
CA TYR A 83 9.48 2.83 8.95
C TYR A 83 8.12 2.51 9.54
N VAL A 84 7.35 3.53 9.92
CA VAL A 84 5.97 3.41 10.41
C VAL A 84 5.07 4.30 9.57
N GLY A 85 4.01 3.71 9.03
CA GLY A 85 3.03 4.39 8.20
C GLY A 85 1.91 5.03 9.01
N PHE A 86 0.78 5.27 8.35
CA PHE A 86 -0.42 5.86 8.91
C PHE A 86 -1.43 4.74 9.19
N THR A 87 -1.72 4.49 10.46
CA THR A 87 -2.72 3.49 10.87
C THR A 87 -4.12 4.08 10.83
N ALA A 88 -5.14 3.24 10.61
CA ALA A 88 -6.54 3.66 10.63
C ALA A 88 -7.05 3.80 12.06
N LEU A 89 -7.51 4.98 12.43
CA LEU A 89 -8.20 5.29 13.68
C LEU A 89 -9.70 5.41 13.42
N SER A 90 -10.49 4.54 14.05
CA SER A 90 -11.95 4.61 13.97
C SER A 90 -12.46 5.72 14.89
N THR A 91 -13.09 6.73 14.31
CA THR A 91 -13.71 7.85 15.01
C THR A 91 -15.23 7.82 14.85
N ALA A 92 -15.96 8.20 15.90
CA ALA A 92 -17.41 8.36 15.81
C ALA A 92 -17.74 9.60 14.96
N LYS A 93 -18.68 9.48 14.02
CA LYS A 93 -19.20 10.66 13.32
C LYS A 93 -20.13 11.45 14.23
N ALA A 94 -19.98 12.77 14.24
CA ALA A 94 -20.83 13.67 15.02
C ALA A 94 -22.33 13.59 14.65
N THR A 95 -22.65 13.10 13.45
CA THR A 95 -24.00 13.20 12.85
C THR A 95 -24.63 11.85 12.48
N SER A 96 -23.96 10.72 12.70
CA SER A 96 -24.51 9.39 12.35
C SER A 96 -23.87 8.26 13.16
N ALA A 97 -24.55 7.13 13.27
CA ALA A 97 -24.05 5.91 13.91
C ALA A 97 -22.95 5.16 13.12
N THR A 98 -22.42 5.76 12.04
CA THR A 98 -21.37 5.13 11.23
C THR A 98 -19.99 5.67 11.60
N SER A 99 -18.98 4.79 11.61
CA SER A 99 -17.59 5.19 11.88
C SER A 99 -16.98 5.98 10.71
N SER A 100 -16.06 6.88 11.04
CA SER A 100 -15.12 7.52 10.12
C SER A 100 -13.72 7.00 10.41
N TYR A 101 -12.86 6.87 9.40
CA TYR A 101 -11.48 6.43 9.60
C TYR A 101 -10.50 7.58 9.32
N LEU A 102 -9.69 7.91 10.32
CA LEU A 102 -8.58 8.86 10.20
C LEU A 102 -7.27 8.08 10.08
N TYR A 103 -6.48 8.35 9.05
CA TYR A 103 -5.18 7.72 8.88
C TYR A 103 -4.11 8.66 9.43
N SER A 104 -3.41 8.25 10.48
CA SER A 104 -2.39 9.09 11.15
C SER A 104 -1.32 8.26 11.85
N HIS A 105 -0.21 8.91 12.22
CA HIS A 105 0.77 8.38 13.17
C HIS A 105 0.31 8.42 14.63
N HIS A 106 -0.86 9.02 14.90
CA HIS A 106 -1.36 9.07 16.27
C HIS A 106 -1.85 7.68 16.67
N HIS A 107 -1.48 7.27 17.87
CA HIS A 107 -1.98 6.07 18.51
C HIS A 107 -2.78 6.53 19.74
N GLU A 108 -3.99 6.00 19.91
CA GLU A 108 -4.73 6.17 21.16
C GLU A 108 -3.95 5.43 22.28
N GLU A 109 -3.76 6.10 23.42
CA GLU A 109 -3.13 5.52 24.62
C GLU A 109 -3.95 4.38 25.24
#